data_AF-A0A0B0Q142-F1
#
_entry.id   AF-A0A0B0Q142-F1
#
_cell.length_a   1.000
_cell.length_b   1.000
_cell.length_c   1.000
_cell.angle_alpha   90.00
_cell.angle_beta   90.00
_cell.angle_gamma   90.00
#
_symmetry.space_group_name_H-M   'P 1'
#
loop_
_entity.id
_entity.type
_entity.pdbx_description
1 polymer ?
#
loop_
_entity_poly.entity_id
_entity_poly.type
_entity_poly.pdbx_seq_one_letter_code
_entity_poly.pdbx_strand_id
1 'polypeptide(L)'
;MSVNKETMKSIRAELKALFPTLKFSVRMRDYSCVCVDLLEGDIDVTKHLTDRGLNVYGESRSDYISINEFYIDEHFKGQAKKLFNGILNTIYKHVGRHYDRNAGDMGADYAGWNYHIYLHVGQWNKPYILKEAA
;
A
#
# COMPACT_ATOMS: atom_id res chain seq x y z
N MET A 1 -12.52 4.73 -14.47
CA MET A 1 -11.91 4.81 -13.12
C MET A 1 -10.57 5.49 -13.29
N SER A 2 -10.27 6.51 -12.49
CA SER A 2 -9.07 7.34 -12.62
C SER A 2 -8.64 7.80 -11.23
N VAL A 3 -7.38 8.19 -11.07
CA VAL A 3 -6.88 8.72 -9.79
C VAL A 3 -7.47 10.10 -9.56
N ASN A 4 -8.52 10.17 -8.74
CA ASN A 4 -9.20 11.42 -8.38
C ASN A 4 -9.63 11.42 -6.90
N LYS A 5 -10.10 12.58 -6.41
CA LYS A 5 -10.46 12.79 -4.99
C LYS A 5 -11.60 11.87 -4.52
N GLU A 6 -12.59 11.62 -5.37
CA GLU A 6 -13.74 10.79 -5.02
C GLU A 6 -13.32 9.32 -4.88
N THR A 7 -12.50 8.83 -5.81
CA THR A 7 -11.92 7.48 -5.76
C THR A 7 -11.05 7.30 -4.51
N MET A 8 -10.23 8.29 -4.13
CA MET A 8 -9.43 8.22 -2.90
C MET A 8 -10.31 8.15 -1.65
N LYS A 9 -11.45 8.86 -1.64
CA LYS A 9 -12.42 8.80 -0.55
C LYS A 9 -13.07 7.42 -0.45
N SER A 10 -13.43 6.82 -1.58
CA SER A 10 -13.99 5.46 -1.64
C SER A 10 -13.00 4.40 -1.17
N ILE A 11 -11.74 4.46 -1.62
CA ILE A 11 -10.66 3.57 -1.14
C ILE A 11 -10.51 3.70 0.37
N ARG A 12 -10.40 4.94 0.89
CA ARG A 12 -10.26 5.17 2.32
C ARG A 12 -11.45 4.61 3.13
N ALA A 13 -12.67 4.75 2.62
CA ALA A 13 -13.87 4.23 3.28
C ALA A 13 -13.86 2.70 3.33
N GLU A 14 -13.51 2.03 2.23
CA GLU A 14 -13.43 0.57 2.17
C GLU A 14 -12.30 0.02 3.04
N LEU A 15 -11.11 0.64 3.02
CA LEU A 15 -10.00 0.26 3.89
C LEU A 15 -10.36 0.39 5.38
N LYS A 16 -11.09 1.45 5.75
CA LYS A 16 -11.57 1.64 7.13
C LYS A 16 -12.61 0.58 7.52
N ALA A 17 -13.42 0.11 6.58
CA ALA A 17 -14.37 -0.96 6.83
C ALA A 17 -13.68 -2.33 6.97
N LEU A 18 -12.65 -2.59 6.16
CA LEU A 18 -11.87 -3.83 6.20
C LEU A 18 -10.96 -3.91 7.43
N PHE A 19 -10.36 -2.78 7.81
CA PHE A 19 -9.39 -2.69 8.90
C PHE A 19 -9.77 -1.54 9.86
N PRO A 20 -10.81 -1.72 10.69
CA PRO A 20 -11.31 -0.65 11.56
C PRO A 20 -10.32 -0.23 12.66
N THR A 21 -9.37 -1.10 13.02
CA THR A 21 -8.31 -0.84 14.01
C THR A 21 -7.17 0.02 13.46
N LEU A 22 -7.05 0.14 12.13
CA LEU A 22 -5.95 0.81 11.45
C LEU A 22 -6.35 2.22 10.98
N LYS A 23 -5.43 3.16 11.14
CA LYS A 23 -5.58 4.54 10.66
C LYS A 23 -4.75 4.74 9.40
N PHE A 24 -5.44 4.94 8.28
CA PHE A 24 -4.82 5.20 6.98
C PHE A 24 -4.90 6.67 6.57
N SER A 25 -3.86 7.14 5.90
CA SER A 25 -3.91 8.32 5.03
C SER A 25 -3.90 7.84 3.58
N VAL A 26 -4.97 8.13 2.83
CA VAL A 26 -5.04 7.85 1.40
C VAL A 26 -5.06 9.18 0.67
N ARG A 27 -4.11 9.37 -0.24
CA ARG A 27 -3.92 10.63 -0.98
C ARG A 27 -3.65 10.33 -2.44
N MET A 28 -4.05 11.25 -3.31
CA MET A 28 -3.56 11.29 -4.67
C MET A 28 -2.37 12.25 -4.77
N ARG A 29 -1.42 11.96 -5.64
CA ARG A 29 -0.36 12.90 -6.06
C ARG A 29 -0.39 13.01 -7.58
N ASP A 30 -0.41 14.24 -8.09
CA ASP A 30 -0.36 14.60 -9.52
C ASP A 30 -1.34 13.86 -10.45
N TYR A 31 -2.48 13.38 -9.90
CA TYR A 31 -3.50 12.59 -10.63
C TYR A 31 -2.98 11.31 -11.30
N SER A 32 -1.78 10.86 -10.93
CA SER A 32 -1.10 9.70 -11.49
C SER A 32 -0.51 8.80 -10.40
N CYS A 33 -0.73 9.12 -9.13
CA CYS A 33 -0.20 8.36 -8.00
C CYS A 33 -1.25 8.17 -6.92
N VAL A 34 -1.34 6.95 -6.39
CA VAL A 34 -2.12 6.60 -5.21
C VAL A 34 -1.16 6.37 -4.05
N CYS A 35 -1.19 7.26 -3.07
CA CYS A 35 -0.35 7.17 -1.87
C CYS A 35 -1.20 6.65 -0.69
N VAL A 36 -0.76 5.58 -0.06
CA VAL A 36 -1.36 5.02 1.15
C VAL A 36 -0.30 4.95 2.24
N ASP A 37 -0.51 5.69 3.33
CA ASP A 37 0.34 5.65 4.51
C ASP A 37 -0.44 5.04 5.68
N LEU A 38 0.15 4.05 6.33
CA LEU A 38 -0.36 3.48 7.58
C LEU A 38 0.17 4.30 8.75
N LEU A 39 -0.69 5.02 9.47
CA LEU A 39 -0.28 5.96 10.52
C LEU A 39 -0.33 5.36 11.92
N GLU A 40 -1.38 4.58 12.22
CA GLU A 40 -1.59 3.99 13.55
C GLU A 40 -2.27 2.63 13.38
N GLY A 41 -2.00 1.68 14.27
CA GLY A 41 -2.60 0.36 14.19
C GLY A 41 -2.12 -0.62 15.24
N ASP A 42 -2.75 -1.79 15.26
CA ASP A 42 -2.47 -2.90 16.18
C ASP A 42 -1.51 -3.95 15.61
N ILE A 43 -1.12 -3.80 14.33
CA ILE A 43 -0.25 -4.75 13.64
C ILE A 43 1.20 -4.27 13.69
N ASP A 44 2.09 -5.12 14.21
CA ASP A 44 3.54 -4.90 14.16
C ASP A 44 4.12 -5.51 12.87
N VAL A 45 4.38 -4.64 11.89
CA VAL A 45 4.87 -5.05 10.56
C VAL A 45 6.24 -5.72 10.64
N THR A 46 7.10 -5.32 11.57
CA THR A 46 8.48 -5.84 11.67
C THR A 46 8.54 -7.29 12.12
N LYS A 47 7.62 -7.71 12.99
CA LYS A 47 7.47 -9.12 13.42
C LYS A 47 7.01 -10.05 12.30
N HIS A 48 6.45 -9.49 11.24
CA HIS A 48 5.88 -10.22 10.12
C HIS A 48 6.76 -10.18 8.86
N LEU A 49 8.06 -9.92 9.02
CA LEU A 49 9.03 -10.02 7.94
C LEU A 49 9.43 -11.50 7.68
N THR A 50 9.68 -11.80 6.42
CA THR A 50 10.39 -13.03 5.99
C THR A 50 11.90 -12.81 6.09
N ASP A 51 12.71 -13.84 5.87
CA ASP A 51 14.18 -13.69 5.85
C ASP A 51 14.62 -12.71 4.76
N ARG A 52 13.95 -12.73 3.60
CA ARG A 52 14.18 -11.76 2.51
C ARG A 52 13.75 -10.35 2.92
N GLY A 53 12.59 -10.22 3.57
CA GLY A 53 12.13 -8.95 4.12
C GLY A 53 13.09 -8.39 5.17
N LEU A 54 13.69 -9.24 6.00
CA LEU A 54 14.69 -8.83 6.98
C LEU A 54 15.98 -8.31 6.32
N ASN A 55 16.41 -8.88 5.20
CA ASN A 55 17.56 -8.35 4.46
C ASN A 55 17.28 -6.98 3.81
N VAL A 56 16.02 -6.69 3.49
CA VAL A 56 15.61 -5.41 2.87
C VAL A 56 15.29 -4.34 3.92
N TYR A 57 14.64 -4.73 5.02
CA TYR A 57 14.08 -3.83 6.02
C TYR A 57 14.69 -3.99 7.42
N GLY A 58 15.66 -4.89 7.63
CA GLY A 58 16.16 -5.26 8.96
C GLY A 58 16.87 -4.15 9.71
N GLU A 59 17.44 -3.17 9.01
CA GLU A 59 17.99 -1.96 9.61
C GLU A 59 16.95 -0.84 9.73
N SER A 60 15.79 -0.97 9.07
CA SER A 60 14.71 0.00 9.17
C SER A 60 14.00 -0.17 10.51
N ARG A 61 13.92 0.92 11.28
CA ARG A 61 13.05 0.98 12.44
C ARG A 61 11.59 0.88 11.95
N SER A 62 10.70 0.35 12.79
CA SER A 62 9.28 0.14 12.44
C SER A 62 8.49 1.44 12.17
N ASP A 63 9.16 2.58 12.28
CA ASP A 63 8.61 3.93 12.26
C ASP A 63 8.35 4.41 10.83
N TYR A 64 9.22 4.08 9.87
CA TYR A 64 9.03 4.41 8.46
C TYR A 64 9.57 3.31 7.54
N ILE A 65 8.67 2.65 6.80
CA ILE A 65 9.02 1.61 5.83
C ILE A 65 8.32 1.90 4.50
N SER A 66 9.10 1.95 3.41
CA SER A 66 8.55 2.01 2.06
C SER A 66 8.36 0.61 1.50
N ILE A 67 7.12 0.28 1.14
CA ILE A 67 6.73 -1.05 0.69
C ILE A 67 6.66 -1.06 -0.82
N ASN A 68 7.37 -2.02 -1.42
CA ASN A 68 7.25 -2.30 -2.84
C ASN A 68 6.11 -3.31 -3.06
N GLU A 69 5.10 -2.91 -3.82
CA GLU A 69 3.89 -3.68 -4.10
C GLU A 69 4.16 -5.02 -4.79
N PHE A 70 5.23 -5.13 -5.58
CA PHE A 70 5.56 -6.34 -6.34
C PHE A 70 6.17 -7.43 -5.47
N TYR A 71 6.73 -7.08 -4.31
CA TYR A 71 7.46 -8.00 -3.45
C TYR A 71 6.79 -8.23 -2.09
N ILE A 72 5.52 -7.84 -1.92
CA ILE A 72 4.79 -8.04 -0.65
C ILE A 72 4.79 -9.51 -0.24
N ASP A 73 4.52 -10.40 -1.19
CA ASP A 73 4.41 -11.83 -0.94
C ASP A 73 5.74 -12.48 -0.52
N GLU A 74 6.85 -11.86 -0.92
CA GLU A 74 8.22 -12.31 -0.63
C GLU A 74 8.78 -11.66 0.64
N HIS A 75 8.41 -10.41 0.95
CA HIS A 75 8.96 -9.65 2.08
C HIS A 75 8.16 -9.83 3.38
N PHE A 76 6.86 -10.09 3.28
CA PHE A 76 5.96 -10.16 4.43
C PHE A 76 5.27 -11.52 4.54
N LYS A 77 4.95 -11.93 5.77
CA LYS A 77 4.17 -13.13 6.09
C LYS A 77 3.02 -12.81 7.04
N GLY A 78 2.13 -13.77 7.28
CA GLY A 78 1.08 -13.64 8.28
C GLY A 78 0.12 -12.45 8.05
N GLN A 79 -0.09 -11.65 9.10
CA GLN A 79 -1.06 -10.55 9.09
C GLN A 79 -0.63 -9.39 8.20
N ALA A 80 0.65 -9.00 8.23
CA ALA A 80 1.15 -7.89 7.40
C ALA A 80 0.98 -8.17 5.90
N LYS A 81 1.23 -9.40 5.45
CA LYS A 81 0.99 -9.84 4.07
C LYS A 81 -0.48 -9.67 3.67
N LYS A 82 -1.41 -10.14 4.53
CA LYS A 82 -2.86 -10.01 4.28
C LYS A 82 -3.30 -8.54 4.24
N LEU A 83 -2.75 -7.71 5.12
CA LEU A 83 -3.01 -6.28 5.14
C LEU A 83 -2.61 -5.62 3.83
N PHE A 84 -1.35 -5.76 3.41
CA PHE A 84 -0.85 -5.07 2.22
C PHE A 84 -1.50 -5.58 0.93
N ASN A 85 -1.73 -6.88 0.81
CA ASN A 85 -2.48 -7.44 -0.32
C ASN A 85 -3.95 -6.97 -0.32
N GLY A 86 -4.57 -6.82 0.85
CA GLY A 86 -5.90 -6.23 0.99
C GLY A 86 -5.95 -4.77 0.53
N ILE A 87 -4.92 -3.99 0.87
CA ILE A 87 -4.77 -2.60 0.42
C ILE A 87 -4.65 -2.54 -1.10
N LEU A 88 -3.75 -3.32 -1.71
CA LEU A 88 -3.57 -3.36 -3.16
C LEU A 88 -4.84 -3.78 -3.89
N ASN A 89 -5.52 -4.83 -3.42
CA ASN A 89 -6.76 -5.28 -4.04
C ASN A 89 -7.86 -4.21 -3.97
N THR A 90 -7.94 -3.48 -2.86
CA THR A 90 -8.87 -2.35 -2.73
C THR A 90 -8.52 -1.24 -3.73
N ILE A 91 -7.24 -0.90 -3.88
CA ILE A 91 -6.81 0.10 -4.87
C ILE A 91 -7.18 -0.37 -6.29
N TYR A 92 -6.85 -1.60 -6.66
CA TYR A 92 -7.15 -2.14 -8.00
C TYR A 92 -8.64 -2.20 -8.30
N LYS A 93 -9.47 -2.47 -7.29
CA LYS A 93 -10.93 -2.46 -7.43
C LYS A 93 -11.48 -1.08 -7.77
N HIS A 94 -10.88 -0.02 -7.23
CA HIS A 94 -11.39 1.36 -7.37
C HIS A 94 -10.75 2.15 -8.51
N VAL A 95 -9.49 1.89 -8.84
CA VAL A 95 -8.72 2.64 -9.85
C VAL A 95 -8.54 1.82 -11.14
N GLY A 96 -8.78 0.51 -11.10
CA GLY A 96 -8.44 -0.43 -12.17
C GLY A 96 -7.07 -1.06 -11.94
N ARG A 97 -6.74 -2.15 -12.64
CA ARG A 97 -5.41 -2.77 -12.53
C ARG A 97 -4.34 -1.88 -13.16
N HIS A 98 -3.16 -1.91 -12.55
CA HIS A 98 -1.95 -1.18 -12.95
C HIS A 98 -1.43 -1.56 -14.35
N TYR A 99 -1.89 -2.68 -14.94
CA TYR A 99 -1.43 -3.17 -16.24
C TYR A 99 -2.59 -3.88 -16.98
N ASP A 100 -2.88 -3.44 -18.21
CA ASP A 100 -3.66 -4.19 -19.18
C ASP A 100 -2.72 -4.79 -20.23
N ARG A 101 -2.43 -6.08 -20.10
CA ARG A 101 -1.59 -6.84 -21.05
C ARG A 101 -2.17 -6.87 -22.47
N ASN A 102 -3.47 -6.63 -22.62
CA ASN A 102 -4.19 -6.80 -23.87
C ASN A 102 -4.37 -5.50 -24.66
N ALA A 103 -3.77 -4.38 -24.23
CA ALA A 103 -3.65 -3.18 -25.03
C ALA A 103 -2.60 -3.41 -26.14
N GLY A 104 -2.98 -4.21 -27.15
CA GLY A 104 -2.13 -4.73 -28.22
C GLY A 104 -1.65 -3.70 -29.24
N ASP A 105 -1.11 -2.57 -28.78
CA ASP A 105 -0.49 -1.57 -29.64
C ASP A 105 1.03 -1.51 -29.40
N MET A 106 1.80 -1.49 -30.48
CA MET A 106 3.27 -1.63 -30.49
C MET A 106 4.02 -0.39 -29.91
N GLY A 107 3.33 0.45 -29.13
CA GLY A 107 3.87 1.53 -28.31
C GLY A 107 3.70 1.31 -26.79
N ALA A 108 3.29 0.11 -26.36
CA ALA A 108 2.93 -0.24 -24.99
C ALA A 108 4.08 -0.18 -23.95
N ASP A 109 5.34 -0.04 -24.36
CA ASP A 109 6.49 -0.05 -23.45
C ASP A 109 6.51 1.13 -22.45
N TYR A 110 5.79 2.22 -22.74
CA TYR A 110 5.66 3.38 -21.84
C TYR A 110 4.22 3.78 -21.50
N ALA A 111 3.22 3.19 -22.15
CA ALA A 111 1.80 3.57 -22.03
C ALA A 111 0.95 2.62 -21.16
N GLY A 112 1.55 1.56 -20.61
CA GLY A 112 0.83 0.54 -19.82
C GLY A 112 0.59 0.89 -18.35
N TRP A 113 1.15 1.99 -17.83
CA TRP A 113 1.08 2.37 -16.42
C TRP A 113 0.08 3.52 -16.24
N ASN A 114 -1.14 3.20 -15.79
CA ASN A 114 -2.16 4.22 -15.59
C ASN A 114 -1.90 5.10 -14.36
N TYR A 115 -1.20 4.56 -13.35
CA TYR A 115 -0.85 5.26 -12.12
C TYR A 115 0.19 4.49 -11.29
N HIS A 116 0.94 5.17 -10.44
CA HIS A 116 1.87 4.57 -9.48
C HIS A 116 1.23 4.35 -8.12
N ILE A 117 1.64 3.31 -7.39
CA ILE A 117 1.24 3.07 -6.00
C ILE A 117 2.42 3.38 -5.09
N TYR A 118 2.18 4.20 -4.06
CA TYR A 118 3.14 4.44 -2.99
C TYR A 118 2.53 3.94 -1.69
N LEU A 119 3.10 2.88 -1.13
CA LEU A 119 2.64 2.28 0.11
C LEU A 119 3.70 2.44 1.19
N HIS A 120 3.34 3.04 2.31
CA HIS A 120 4.26 3.25 3.43
C HIS A 120 3.66 2.80 4.75
N VAL A 121 4.51 2.26 5.62
CA VAL A 121 4.27 2.19 7.07
C VAL A 121 4.86 3.45 7.65
N GLY A 122 4.05 4.23 8.35
CA GLY A 122 4.38 5.60 8.72
C GLY A 122 4.33 6.56 7.53
N GLN A 123 4.70 7.80 7.79
CA GLN A 123 4.89 8.84 6.77
C GLN A 123 6.19 9.59 7.11
N TRP A 124 6.82 10.20 6.10
CA TRP A 124 7.97 11.09 6.34
C TRP A 124 7.65 12.10 7.46
N ASN A 125 8.47 12.11 8.52
CA ASN A 125 8.29 12.92 9.74
C ASN A 125 7.05 12.60 10.61
N LYS A 126 6.38 11.47 10.37
CA LYS A 126 5.25 10.97 11.17
C LYS A 126 5.37 9.45 11.31
N PRO A 127 6.09 8.97 12.33
CA PRO A 127 6.34 7.54 12.49
C PRO A 127 5.04 6.77 12.73
N TYR A 128 5.00 5.51 12.32
CA TYR A 128 3.89 4.61 12.64
C TYR A 128 3.77 4.40 14.16
N ILE A 129 2.55 4.53 14.68
CA ILE A 129 2.25 4.31 16.10
C ILE A 129 1.61 2.94 16.25
N LEU A 130 2.38 1.99 16.81
CA LEU A 130 1.84 0.70 17.25
C LEU A 130 1.02 0.92 18.52
N LYS A 131 -0.29 0.68 18.42
CA LYS A 131 -1.19 0.58 19.56
C LYS A 131 -1.17 -0.85 20.03
N GLU A 132 -0.85 -1.08 21.30
CA GLU A 132 -1.09 -2.39 21.87
C GLU A 132 -2.60 -2.66 21.81
N ALA A 133 -2.97 -3.86 21.37
CA ALA A 133 -4.37 -4.30 21.41
C ALA A 133 -4.80 -4.26 22.88
N ALA A 134 -5.78 -3.42 23.19
CA ALA A 134 -6.39 -3.32 24.52
C ALA A 134 -7.20 -4.59 24.85
#